data_AF-A0A368TGC5-F1
#
_entry.id   AF-A0A368TGC5-F1
#
_cell.length_a   1.000
_cell.length_b   1.000
_cell.length_c   1.000
_cell.angle_alpha   90.00
_cell.angle_beta   90.00
_cell.angle_gamma   90.00
#
_symmetry.space_group_name_H-M   'P 1'
#
loop_
_entity.id
_entity.type
_entity.pdbx_description
1 polymer ?
#
loop_
_entity_poly.entity_id
_entity_poly.type
_entity_poly.pdbx_seq_one_letter_code
_entity_poly.pdbx_strand_id
1 'polypeptide(L)'
;MKSMSIAALLFVIFLGALFVYVAEDIPAFGDANSAPNRYVWLFDMDVEGVEDDLNHGIIPASLGDKLEGRGFPLPSGVAKLREGEWDAVIIPEEKHYYPKAQKYYFIEKKGDKLDVYRYSLYIRFVEEGVHETEVPNMVTYILADYRGYDTLGETTVIFTAGVAVILLLRRKEKRPE
;
A
#
# COMPACT_ATOMS: atom_id res chain seq x y z
N MET A 1 -15.09 -41.99 -6.19
CA MET A 1 -15.02 -40.88 -5.20
C MET A 1 -16.43 -40.37 -4.97
N LYS A 2 -16.85 -40.08 -3.72
CA LYS A 2 -18.18 -39.47 -3.47
C LYS A 2 -18.31 -38.15 -4.25
N SER A 3 -19.51 -37.79 -4.72
CA SER A 3 -19.76 -36.56 -5.49
C SER A 3 -19.19 -35.30 -4.82
N MET A 4 -19.24 -35.22 -3.49
CA MET A 4 -18.63 -34.14 -2.70
C MET A 4 -17.11 -34.01 -2.89
N SER A 5 -16.40 -35.13 -3.06
CA SER A 5 -14.95 -35.12 -3.26
C SER A 5 -14.56 -34.66 -4.66
N ILE A 6 -15.40 -34.93 -5.67
CA ILE A 6 -15.19 -34.42 -7.03
C ILE A 6 -15.45 -32.92 -7.08
N ALA A 7 -16.53 -32.45 -6.45
CA ALA A 7 -16.85 -31.01 -6.38
C ALA A 7 -15.75 -30.22 -5.66
N ALA A 8 -15.23 -30.72 -4.53
CA ALA A 8 -14.13 -30.10 -3.81
C ALA A 8 -12.85 -30.01 -4.66
N LEU A 9 -12.52 -31.07 -5.41
CA LEU A 9 -11.35 -31.08 -6.28
C LEU A 9 -11.47 -30.05 -7.41
N LEU A 10 -12.64 -29.97 -8.06
CA LEU A 10 -12.90 -28.98 -9.11
C LEU A 10 -12.79 -27.55 -8.57
N PHE A 11 -13.29 -27.31 -7.35
CA PHE A 11 -13.17 -26.00 -6.70
C PHE A 11 -11.70 -25.62 -6.43
N VAL A 12 -10.87 -26.56 -5.96
CA VAL A 12 -9.44 -26.31 -5.72
C VAL A 12 -8.71 -25.98 -7.02
N ILE A 13 -8.99 -26.72 -8.10
CA ILE A 13 -8.40 -26.46 -9.43
C ILE A 13 -8.82 -25.08 -9.93
N PHE A 14 -10.11 -24.74 -9.80
CA PHE A 14 -10.62 -23.42 -10.18
C PHE A 14 -9.95 -22.30 -9.39
N LEU A 15 -9.86 -22.44 -8.07
CA LEU A 15 -9.21 -21.45 -7.19
C LEU A 15 -7.73 -21.30 -7.53
N GLY A 16 -7.03 -22.41 -7.81
CA GLY A 16 -5.63 -22.38 -8.24
C GLY A 16 -5.44 -21.66 -9.58
N ALA A 17 -6.31 -21.92 -10.56
CA ALA A 17 -6.28 -21.23 -11.85
C ALA A 17 -6.53 -19.72 -11.70
N LEU A 18 -7.46 -19.33 -10.82
CA LEU A 18 -7.73 -17.93 -10.51
C LEU A 18 -6.50 -17.22 -9.93
N PHE A 19 -5.76 -17.86 -9.01
CA PHE A 19 -4.53 -17.29 -8.47
C PHE A 19 -3.43 -17.12 -9.52
N VAL A 20 -3.31 -18.07 -10.46
CA VAL A 20 -2.35 -17.96 -11.58
C VAL A 20 -2.72 -16.81 -12.51
N TYR A 21 -4.02 -16.63 -12.81
CA TYR A 21 -4.49 -15.51 -13.62
C TYR A 21 -4.12 -14.16 -13.00
N VAL A 22 -4.32 -13.99 -11.69
CA VAL A 22 -3.96 -12.75 -10.97
C VAL A 22 -2.44 -12.51 -10.93
N ALA A 23 -1.62 -13.56 -11.06
CA ALA A 23 -0.17 -13.41 -11.03
C ALA A 23 0.39 -12.61 -12.23
N GLU A 24 -0.34 -12.54 -13.35
CA GLU A 24 0.05 -11.75 -14.53
C GLU A 24 -0.02 -10.24 -14.29
N ASP A 25 -0.86 -9.78 -13.36
CA ASP A 25 -0.98 -8.37 -12.99
C ASP A 25 0.10 -7.90 -11.99
N ILE A 26 0.95 -8.82 -11.51
CA ILE A 26 2.02 -8.50 -10.57
C ILE A 26 3.16 -7.81 -11.34
N PRO A 27 3.68 -6.66 -10.84
CA PRO A 27 4.80 -5.98 -11.48
C PRO A 27 6.04 -6.88 -11.57
N ALA A 28 6.89 -6.60 -12.55
CA ALA A 28 8.15 -7.32 -12.72
C ALA A 28 8.97 -7.30 -11.42
N PHE A 29 9.47 -8.47 -11.03
CA PHE A 29 10.25 -8.61 -9.82
C PHE A 29 11.48 -7.70 -9.85
N GLY A 30 11.65 -6.86 -8.82
CA GLY A 30 12.78 -5.93 -8.70
C GLY A 30 12.59 -4.59 -9.42
N ASP A 31 11.44 -4.31 -10.03
CA ASP A 31 11.18 -2.99 -10.60
C ASP A 31 10.93 -1.93 -9.52
N ALA A 32 11.94 -1.11 -9.27
CA ALA A 32 11.91 -0.01 -8.30
C ALA A 32 10.94 1.12 -8.70
N ASN A 33 10.54 1.22 -9.97
CA ASN A 33 9.62 2.25 -10.47
C ASN A 33 8.19 1.74 -10.64
N SER A 34 7.91 0.49 -10.29
CA SER A 34 6.54 -0.03 -10.31
C SER A 34 5.63 0.76 -9.38
N ALA A 35 4.36 0.86 -9.75
CA ALA A 35 3.39 1.65 -9.00
C ALA A 35 3.27 1.28 -7.51
N PRO A 36 3.33 -0.01 -7.12
CA PRO A 36 3.36 -0.40 -5.70
C PRO A 36 4.63 0.03 -4.96
N ASN A 37 5.76 0.21 -5.65
CA ASN A 37 7.06 0.50 -5.03
C ASN A 37 7.35 1.99 -4.91
N ARG A 38 6.88 2.82 -5.85
CA ARG A 38 7.27 4.24 -5.91
C ARG A 38 6.10 5.21 -5.87
N TYR A 39 5.30 5.24 -6.93
CA TYR A 39 4.18 6.17 -7.02
C TYR A 39 3.12 5.69 -8.02
N VAL A 40 1.88 6.12 -7.82
CA VAL A 40 0.72 5.82 -8.66
C VAL A 40 0.32 7.08 -9.40
N TRP A 41 0.24 7.03 -10.72
CA TRP A 41 -0.21 8.16 -11.52
C TRP A 41 -1.66 8.54 -11.18
N LEU A 42 -1.92 9.83 -10.98
CA LEU A 42 -3.26 10.35 -10.72
C LEU A 42 -3.83 11.06 -11.95
N PHE A 43 -3.13 12.07 -12.44
CA PHE A 43 -3.54 12.87 -13.60
C PHE A 43 -2.41 13.73 -14.16
N ASP A 44 -2.65 14.25 -15.36
CA ASP A 44 -1.91 15.35 -15.95
C ASP A 44 -2.68 16.68 -15.87
N MET A 45 -1.93 17.78 -15.93
CA MET A 45 -2.45 19.14 -16.10
C MET A 45 -1.49 20.01 -16.90
N ASP A 46 -1.99 21.11 -17.46
CA ASP A 46 -1.15 22.07 -18.18
C ASP A 46 -0.17 22.76 -17.22
N VAL A 47 1.07 22.96 -17.66
CA VAL A 47 2.14 23.53 -16.81
C VAL A 47 2.04 25.06 -16.66
N GLU A 48 1.26 25.71 -17.53
CA GLU A 48 1.18 27.17 -17.63
C GLU A 48 0.68 27.80 -16.32
N GLY A 49 1.51 28.67 -15.73
CA GLY A 49 1.19 29.35 -14.47
C GLY A 49 1.30 28.49 -13.21
N VAL A 50 1.72 27.22 -13.33
CA VAL A 50 1.84 26.27 -12.20
C VAL A 50 3.30 26.12 -11.77
N GLU A 51 4.22 26.10 -12.73
CA GLU A 51 5.64 25.85 -12.48
C GLU A 51 6.30 26.90 -11.58
N ASP A 52 6.03 28.17 -11.80
CA ASP A 52 6.59 29.25 -10.99
C ASP A 52 6.11 29.17 -9.55
N ASP A 53 4.83 28.93 -9.31
CA ASP A 53 4.27 28.74 -7.97
C ASP A 53 4.94 27.55 -7.26
N LEU A 54 5.04 26.40 -7.93
CA LEU A 54 5.71 25.21 -7.37
C LEU A 54 7.19 25.46 -7.08
N ASN A 55 7.88 26.22 -7.94
CA ASN A 55 9.27 26.63 -7.72
C ASN A 55 9.45 27.52 -6.47
N HIS A 56 8.44 28.32 -6.13
CA HIS A 56 8.41 29.13 -4.91
C HIS A 56 7.87 28.38 -3.68
N GLY A 57 7.53 27.09 -3.81
CA GLY A 57 6.95 26.27 -2.74
C GLY A 57 5.48 26.59 -2.44
N ILE A 58 4.81 27.28 -3.37
CA ILE A 58 3.39 27.63 -3.28
C ILE A 58 2.59 26.53 -3.98
N ILE A 59 1.46 26.14 -3.39
CA ILE A 59 0.54 25.18 -3.98
C ILE A 59 -0.41 25.94 -4.92
N PRO A 60 -0.38 25.68 -6.23
CA PRO A 60 -1.27 26.35 -7.18
C PRO A 60 -2.72 25.98 -6.92
N ALA A 61 -3.65 26.95 -6.99
CA ALA A 61 -5.07 26.70 -6.78
C ALA A 61 -5.62 25.65 -7.76
N SER A 62 -5.17 25.69 -9.02
CA SER A 62 -5.55 24.72 -10.06
C SER A 62 -5.16 23.28 -9.72
N LEU A 63 -4.05 23.08 -9.02
CA LEU A 63 -3.61 21.77 -8.52
C LEU A 63 -4.47 21.35 -7.32
N GLY A 64 -4.69 22.26 -6.37
CA GLY A 64 -5.53 22.02 -5.19
C GLY A 64 -6.96 21.60 -5.56
N ASP A 65 -7.62 22.37 -6.44
CA ASP A 65 -8.98 22.12 -6.89
C ASP A 65 -9.12 20.75 -7.59
N LYS A 66 -8.12 20.36 -8.40
CA LYS A 66 -8.09 19.04 -9.06
C LYS A 66 -7.89 17.89 -8.08
N LEU A 67 -7.07 18.08 -7.04
CA LEU A 67 -6.86 17.08 -6.00
C LEU A 67 -8.13 16.90 -5.16
N GLU A 68 -8.71 18.00 -4.67
CA GLU A 68 -9.92 17.99 -3.86
C GLU A 68 -11.11 17.43 -4.65
N GLY A 69 -11.27 17.84 -5.91
CA GLY A 69 -12.33 17.32 -6.81
C GLY A 69 -12.24 15.82 -7.07
N ARG A 70 -11.12 15.18 -6.73
CA ARG A 70 -10.91 13.72 -6.82
C ARG A 70 -10.90 13.03 -5.46
N GLY A 71 -11.15 13.76 -4.38
CA GLY A 71 -11.15 13.24 -3.01
C GLY A 71 -9.75 13.01 -2.42
N PHE A 72 -8.73 13.68 -2.96
CA PHE A 72 -7.38 13.63 -2.42
C PHE A 72 -7.14 14.77 -1.41
N PRO A 73 -6.36 14.53 -0.34
CA PRO A 73 -6.04 15.56 0.65
C PRO A 73 -5.19 16.69 0.06
N LEU A 74 -5.39 17.93 0.53
CA LEU A 74 -4.59 19.06 0.06
C LEU A 74 -3.16 18.99 0.64
N PRO A 75 -2.12 19.23 -0.17
CA PRO A 75 -0.77 19.33 0.34
C PRO A 75 -0.63 20.50 1.31
N SER A 76 0.23 20.34 2.32
CA SER A 76 0.58 21.39 3.29
C SER A 76 1.78 22.22 2.83
N GLY A 77 2.58 21.70 1.91
CA GLY A 77 3.71 22.40 1.31
C GLY A 77 4.29 21.64 0.13
N VAL A 78 5.13 22.33 -0.66
CA VAL A 78 5.82 21.78 -1.82
C VAL A 78 7.31 22.08 -1.72
N ALA A 79 8.15 21.10 -2.02
CA ALA A 79 9.59 21.23 -2.10
C ALA A 79 10.08 20.85 -3.50
N LYS A 80 10.92 21.69 -4.10
CA LYS A 80 11.57 21.38 -5.37
C LYS A 80 12.68 20.35 -5.16
N LEU A 81 12.65 19.26 -5.93
CA LEU A 81 13.69 18.22 -5.89
C LEU A 81 14.74 18.48 -6.94
N ARG A 82 14.30 18.62 -8.19
CA ARG A 82 15.13 18.82 -9.37
C ARG A 82 14.41 19.76 -10.33
N GLU A 83 15.08 20.12 -11.41
CA GLU A 83 14.44 20.87 -12.48
C GLU A 83 13.28 20.05 -13.06
N GLY A 84 12.05 20.58 -12.95
CA GLY A 84 10.84 19.88 -13.38
C GLY A 84 10.31 18.82 -12.40
N GLU A 85 10.86 18.69 -11.19
CA GLU A 85 10.40 17.69 -10.20
C GLU A 85 10.14 18.32 -8.83
N TRP A 86 8.99 18.00 -8.23
CA TRP A 86 8.59 18.49 -6.91
C TRP A 86 7.96 17.40 -6.03
N ASP A 87 8.20 17.48 -4.73
CA ASP A 87 7.51 16.69 -3.71
C ASP A 87 6.51 17.59 -3.01
N ALA A 88 5.25 17.16 -2.94
CA ALA A 88 4.27 17.80 -2.08
C ALA A 88 4.03 16.93 -0.84
N VAL A 89 4.10 17.58 0.31
CA VAL A 89 4.01 16.95 1.63
C VAL A 89 2.65 17.22 2.25
N ILE A 90 2.17 16.25 3.03
CA ILE A 90 0.97 16.39 3.85
C ILE A 90 1.37 16.23 5.30
N ILE A 91 0.80 17.07 6.15
CA ILE A 91 0.84 16.91 7.60
C ILE A 91 -0.54 16.39 8.01
N PRO A 92 -0.67 15.11 8.41
CA PRO A 92 -1.94 14.57 8.86
C PRO A 92 -2.51 15.37 10.03
N GLU A 93 -3.82 15.64 10.03
CA GLU A 93 -4.49 16.36 11.12
C GLU A 93 -4.56 15.54 12.42
N GLU A 94 -4.37 14.22 12.33
CA GLU A 94 -4.50 13.32 13.47
C GLU A 94 -3.38 13.52 14.50
N LYS A 95 -3.78 13.82 15.75
CA LYS A 95 -2.89 14.05 16.90
C LYS A 95 -2.31 12.77 17.52
N HIS A 96 -2.41 11.62 16.85
CA HIS A 96 -1.95 10.35 17.41
C HIS A 96 -0.75 9.83 16.63
N TYR A 97 0.38 9.79 17.36
CA TYR A 97 1.70 9.35 16.92
C TYR A 97 2.29 10.16 15.75
N TYR A 98 3.13 11.14 16.13
CA TYR A 98 4.07 11.85 15.25
C TYR A 98 3.44 12.43 13.97
N PRO A 99 2.73 13.58 14.05
CA PRO A 99 2.34 14.33 12.85
C PRO A 99 3.58 14.93 12.19
N LYS A 100 4.30 14.09 11.45
CA LYS A 100 5.44 14.47 10.62
C LYS A 100 4.93 14.77 9.22
N ALA A 101 5.56 15.75 8.58
CA ALA A 101 5.37 15.98 7.16
C ALA A 101 5.78 14.72 6.40
N GLN A 102 4.87 14.18 5.59
CA GLN A 102 5.11 12.97 4.79
C GLN A 102 4.97 13.32 3.33
N LYS A 103 5.89 12.80 2.50
CA LYS A 103 5.78 12.88 1.05
C LYS A 103 4.51 12.16 0.62
N TYR A 104 3.65 12.86 -0.10
CA TYR A 104 2.38 12.31 -0.52
C TYR A 104 2.17 12.42 -2.03
N TYR A 105 2.60 13.53 -2.64
CA TYR A 105 2.59 13.69 -4.08
C TYR A 105 3.99 13.84 -4.64
N PHE A 106 4.22 13.18 -5.77
CA PHE A 106 5.35 13.42 -6.66
C PHE A 106 4.82 14.11 -7.90
N ILE A 107 5.45 15.21 -8.30
CA ILE A 107 5.02 16.02 -9.42
C ILE A 107 6.19 16.11 -10.40
N GLU A 108 5.94 15.75 -11.66
CA GLU A 108 6.94 15.71 -12.71
C GLU A 108 6.47 16.49 -13.93
N LYS A 109 7.29 17.40 -14.44
CA LYS A 109 7.06 18.10 -15.70
C LYS A 109 7.47 17.23 -16.88
N LYS A 110 6.54 17.01 -17.81
CA LYS A 110 6.78 16.34 -19.09
C LYS A 110 6.38 17.24 -20.25
N GLY A 111 7.35 18.01 -20.75
CA GLY A 111 7.13 19.00 -21.79
C GLY A 111 6.19 20.11 -21.28
N ASP A 112 5.04 20.27 -21.93
CA ASP A 112 4.03 21.28 -21.60
C ASP A 112 3.02 20.81 -20.54
N LYS A 113 3.18 19.57 -20.06
CA LYS A 113 2.31 18.95 -19.06
C LYS A 113 3.02 18.71 -17.75
N LEU A 114 2.23 18.61 -16.70
CA LEU A 114 2.64 18.28 -15.35
C LEU A 114 1.88 17.03 -14.91
N ASP A 115 2.61 15.93 -14.77
CA ASP A 115 2.09 14.67 -14.24
C ASP A 115 2.12 14.72 -12.71
N VAL A 116 1.00 14.38 -12.09
CA VAL A 116 0.84 14.28 -10.65
C VAL A 116 0.68 12.82 -10.27
N TYR A 117 1.51 12.37 -9.36
CA TYR A 117 1.52 11.02 -8.82
C TYR A 117 1.29 11.05 -7.31
N ARG A 118 0.69 9.99 -6.78
CA ARG A 118 0.65 9.72 -5.34
C ARG A 118 1.78 8.78 -4.96
N TYR A 119 2.59 9.14 -3.98
CA TYR A 119 3.60 8.22 -3.43
C TYR A 119 2.95 6.93 -2.92
N SER A 120 3.62 5.80 -3.14
CA SER A 120 3.24 4.56 -2.49
C SER A 120 3.52 4.66 -0.99
N LEU A 121 2.65 4.03 -0.18
CA LEU A 121 2.84 3.91 1.26
C LEU A 121 4.20 3.29 1.63
N TYR A 122 4.73 2.44 0.75
CA TYR A 122 6.03 1.80 0.93
C TYR A 122 7.19 2.81 1.09
N ILE A 123 7.14 3.96 0.41
CA ILE A 123 8.19 4.98 0.53
C ILE A 123 8.29 5.50 1.97
N ARG A 124 7.14 5.72 2.62
CA ARG A 124 7.11 6.12 4.03
C ARG A 124 7.76 5.06 4.93
N PHE A 125 7.46 3.78 4.71
CA PHE A 125 8.05 2.70 5.51
C PHE A 125 9.57 2.67 5.37
N VAL A 126 10.09 2.84 4.14
CA VAL A 126 11.54 2.89 3.91
C VAL A 126 12.18 4.11 4.57
N GLU A 127 11.56 5.29 4.48
CA GLU A 127 12.14 6.53 4.98
C GLU A 127 12.07 6.65 6.51
N GLU A 128 10.96 6.28 7.13
CA GLU A 128 10.70 6.53 8.56
C GLU A 128 10.65 5.24 9.41
N GLY A 129 10.50 4.06 8.80
CA GLY A 129 10.22 2.81 9.52
C GLY A 129 11.26 2.45 10.58
N VAL A 130 12.55 2.62 10.27
CA VAL A 130 13.63 2.36 11.24
C VAL A 130 13.61 3.38 12.37
N HIS A 131 13.30 4.65 12.09
CA HIS A 131 13.20 5.70 13.12
C HIS A 131 11.98 5.48 14.03
N GLU A 132 10.84 5.07 13.47
CA GLU A 132 9.59 4.90 14.21
C GLU A 132 9.56 3.61 15.04
N THR A 133 10.28 2.57 14.62
CA THR A 133 10.19 1.22 15.22
C THR A 133 11.48 0.74 15.89
N GLU A 134 12.61 1.41 15.63
CA GLU A 134 13.97 0.97 16.06
C GLU A 134 14.38 -0.42 15.53
N VAL A 135 13.62 -0.98 14.58
CA VAL A 135 13.88 -2.27 13.97
C VAL A 135 14.51 -2.05 12.59
N PRO A 136 15.68 -2.64 12.27
CA PRO A 136 16.33 -2.44 10.97
C PRO A 136 15.67 -3.24 9.84
N ASN A 137 14.98 -4.34 10.16
CA ASN A 137 14.34 -5.19 9.15
C ASN A 137 12.94 -4.66 8.80
N MET A 138 12.82 -4.17 7.57
CA MET A 138 11.57 -3.64 7.03
C MET A 138 10.42 -4.62 7.00
N VAL A 139 10.65 -5.86 6.61
CA VAL A 139 9.58 -6.87 6.58
C VAL A 139 9.05 -7.12 7.99
N THR A 140 9.95 -7.20 8.97
CA THR A 140 9.58 -7.43 10.38
C THR A 140 8.72 -6.29 10.92
N TYR A 141 9.16 -5.04 10.80
CA TYR A 141 8.40 -3.93 11.39
C TYR A 141 7.10 -3.62 10.62
N ILE A 142 7.04 -3.93 9.33
CA ILE A 142 5.78 -3.80 8.58
C ILE A 142 4.75 -4.79 9.13
N LEU A 143 5.14 -6.06 9.33
CA LEU A 143 4.22 -7.10 9.79
C LEU A 143 3.87 -6.96 11.28
N ALA A 144 4.83 -6.57 12.13
CA ALA A 144 4.64 -6.53 13.57
C ALA A 144 4.13 -5.18 14.09
N ASP A 145 4.68 -4.06 13.62
CA ASP A 145 4.39 -2.73 14.14
C ASP A 145 3.31 -2.02 13.32
N TYR A 146 3.54 -1.81 12.01
CA TYR A 146 2.57 -1.09 11.17
C TYR A 146 1.29 -1.88 10.87
N ARG A 147 1.41 -3.19 10.61
CA ARG A 147 0.29 -4.07 10.24
C ARG A 147 0.12 -5.24 11.21
N GLY A 148 0.46 -5.02 12.49
CA GLY A 148 0.35 -6.03 13.54
C GLY A 148 -1.05 -6.64 13.69
N TYR A 149 -2.12 -5.87 13.41
CA TYR A 149 -3.49 -6.37 13.44
C TYR A 149 -3.77 -7.44 12.39
N ASP A 150 -3.21 -7.31 11.18
CA ASP A 150 -3.36 -8.32 10.13
C ASP A 150 -2.64 -9.61 10.54
N THR A 151 -1.40 -9.50 11.06
CA THR A 151 -0.60 -10.62 11.59
C THR A 151 -1.27 -11.30 12.79
N LEU A 152 -1.94 -10.55 13.66
CA LEU A 152 -2.75 -11.10 14.76
C LEU A 152 -3.92 -11.92 14.22
N GLY A 153 -4.59 -11.45 13.17
CA GLY A 153 -5.63 -12.17 12.47
C GLY A 153 -5.12 -13.48 11.87
N GLU A 154 -3.99 -13.44 11.15
CA GLU A 154 -3.34 -14.63 10.59
C GLU A 154 -3.01 -15.66 11.68
N THR A 155 -2.42 -15.20 12.79
CA THR A 155 -2.08 -16.06 13.94
C THR A 155 -3.33 -16.70 14.54
N THR A 156 -4.43 -15.94 14.66
CA THR A 156 -5.72 -16.44 15.17
C THR A 156 -6.32 -17.51 14.27
N VAL A 157 -6.25 -17.33 12.94
CA VAL A 157 -6.73 -18.30 11.96
C VAL A 157 -5.95 -19.61 12.05
N ILE A 158 -4.62 -19.54 12.05
CA ILE A 158 -3.76 -20.73 12.15
C ILE A 158 -3.95 -21.45 13.48
N PHE A 159 -4.04 -20.70 14.59
CA PHE A 159 -4.32 -21.27 15.91
C PHE A 159 -5.66 -22.01 15.92
N THR A 160 -6.72 -21.39 15.40
CA THR A 160 -8.06 -21.98 15.33
C THR A 160 -8.09 -23.23 14.45
N ALA A 161 -7.40 -23.20 13.31
CA ALA A 161 -7.24 -24.37 12.44
C ALA A 161 -6.51 -25.52 13.17
N GLY A 162 -5.44 -25.23 13.91
CA GLY A 162 -4.72 -26.20 14.73
C GLY A 162 -5.61 -26.84 15.78
N VAL A 163 -6.39 -26.04 16.52
CA VAL A 163 -7.37 -26.54 17.50
C VAL A 163 -8.43 -27.42 16.84
N ALA A 164 -8.96 -27.01 15.68
CA ALA A 164 -9.95 -27.79 14.93
C ALA A 164 -9.41 -29.17 14.52
N VAL A 165 -8.16 -29.24 14.04
CA VAL A 165 -7.50 -30.50 13.69
C VAL A 165 -7.36 -31.41 14.92
N ILE A 166 -6.91 -30.87 16.06
CA ILE A 166 -6.77 -31.63 17.31
C ILE A 166 -8.13 -32.21 17.74
N LEU A 167 -9.20 -31.42 17.69
CA LEU A 167 -10.55 -31.86 18.05
C LEU A 167 -11.07 -32.96 17.13
N LEU A 168 -10.80 -32.88 15.83
CA LEU A 168 -11.19 -33.90 14.85
C LEU A 168 -10.41 -35.22 15.02
N LEU A 169 -9.13 -35.15 15.37
CA LEU A 169 -8.27 -36.32 15.55
C LEU A 169 -8.40 -36.96 16.94
N ARG A 170 -9.06 -36.29 17.89
CA ARG A 170 -9.29 -36.82 19.24
C ARG A 170 -10.11 -38.11 19.17
N ARG A 171 -9.46 -39.25 19.42
CA ARG A 171 -10.13 -40.56 19.53
C ARG A 171 -11.20 -40.51 20.63
N LYS A 172 -12.44 -40.81 20.27
CA LYS A 172 -13.45 -41.26 21.24
C LYS A 172 -13.05 -42.66 21.70
N GLU A 173 -12.79 -42.84 22.99
CA GLU A 173 -12.77 -44.18 23.59
C GLU A 173 -14.10 -44.86 23.25
N LYS A 174 -14.02 -46.06 22.63
CA LYS A 174 -15.22 -46.90 22.51
C LYS A 174 -15.64 -47.24 23.93
N ARG A 175 -16.87 -46.85 24.31
CA ARG A 175 -17.50 -47.34 25.54
C ARG A 175 -17.46 -48.87 25.48
N PRO A 176 -16.90 -49.56 26.48
CA PRO A 176 -17.09 -51.00 26.58
C PRO A 176 -18.59 -51.26 26.77
N GLU A 177 -19.15 -52.09 25.89
CA GLU A 177 -20.48 -52.70 26.08
C GLU A 177 -20.40 -53.82 27.12
#